data_AF-A0A1W9N433-F1
#
_entry.id   AF-A0A1W9N433-F1
#
_cell.length_a   1.000
_cell.length_b   1.000
_cell.length_c   1.000
_cell.angle_alpha   90.00
_cell.angle_beta   90.00
_cell.angle_gamma   90.00
#
_symmetry.space_group_name_H-M   'P 1'
#
loop_
_entity.id
_entity.type
_entity.pdbx_description
1 polymer ?
#
loop_
_entity_poly.entity_id
_entity_poly.type
_entity_poly.pdbx_seq_one_letter_code
_entity_poly.pdbx_strand_id
1 'polypeptide(L)'
;MARIYREHIERLIEQAKSFLTDISILRYDIGNSRAIIDLEGYWKEYRIIVSEIHRVDRNVRYAYYVLNKYNKVVNAFDNSPDIMAIKQKHGLNWKSCIHSEIPHQHDSEGNITLMPMSVNLEFFIRWLDEHL
;
A
#
# COMPACT_ATOMS: atom_id res chain seq x y z
N MET A 1 -5.86 10.10 -19.41
CA MET A 1 -5.05 9.88 -18.19
C MET A 1 -5.80 10.27 -16.93
N ALA A 2 -6.12 11.55 -16.68
CA ALA A 2 -6.86 11.97 -15.48
C ALA A 2 -8.19 11.21 -15.26
N ARG A 3 -8.93 10.89 -16.34
CA ARG A 3 -10.15 10.07 -16.26
C ARG A 3 -9.89 8.64 -15.74
N ILE A 4 -8.84 7.98 -16.24
CA ILE A 4 -8.50 6.59 -15.84
C ILE A 4 -8.10 6.55 -14.37
N TYR A 5 -7.30 7.51 -13.92
CA TYR A 5 -6.91 7.60 -12.51
C TYR A 5 -8.10 7.90 -11.60
N ARG A 6 -9.02 8.76 -12.05
CA ARG A 6 -10.28 9.02 -11.34
C ARG A 6 -11.12 7.76 -11.19
N GLU A 7 -11.37 7.03 -12.28
CA GLU A 7 -12.13 5.77 -12.26
C GLU A 7 -11.46 4.71 -11.35
N HIS A 8 -10.13 4.67 -11.32
CA HIS A 8 -9.40 3.78 -10.40
C HIS A 8 -9.58 4.18 -8.93
N ILE A 9 -9.34 5.44 -8.58
CA ILE A 9 -9.46 5.91 -7.20
C ILE A 9 -10.90 5.79 -6.69
N GLU A 10 -11.89 6.08 -7.54
CA GLU A 10 -13.31 5.91 -7.19
C GLU A 10 -13.61 4.44 -6.89
N ARG A 11 -13.13 3.50 -7.71
CA ARG A 11 -13.27 2.05 -7.43
C ARG A 11 -12.57 1.64 -6.13
N LEU A 12 -11.39 2.17 -5.86
CA LEU A 12 -10.65 1.92 -4.62
C LEU A 12 -11.44 2.40 -3.40
N ILE A 13 -12.02 3.59 -3.47
CA ILE A 13 -12.85 4.15 -2.39
C ILE A 13 -14.11 3.30 -2.18
N GLU A 14 -14.80 2.89 -3.25
CA GLU A 14 -15.98 2.02 -3.13
C GLU A 14 -15.64 0.64 -2.57
N GLN A 15 -14.51 0.05 -2.97
CA GLN A 15 -14.00 -1.18 -2.36
C GLN A 15 -13.70 -0.99 -0.87
N ALA A 16 -13.02 0.09 -0.49
CA ALA A 16 -12.73 0.39 0.90
C ALA A 16 -14.03 0.55 1.71
N LYS A 17 -15.04 1.26 1.19
CA LYS A 17 -16.37 1.43 1.82
C LYS A 17 -17.15 0.14 2.01
N SER A 18 -16.92 -0.85 1.16
CA SER A 18 -17.57 -2.15 1.29
C SER A 18 -17.04 -3.00 2.45
N PHE A 19 -15.85 -2.65 2.97
CA PHE A 19 -15.09 -3.50 3.90
C PHE A 19 -14.66 -2.81 5.20
N LEU A 20 -14.40 -1.49 5.15
CA LEU A 20 -14.00 -0.69 6.30
C LEU A 20 -15.19 0.09 6.87
N THR A 21 -15.18 0.31 8.18
CA THR A 21 -16.07 1.24 8.88
C THR A 21 -15.36 2.57 9.17
N ASP A 22 -16.14 3.62 9.43
CA ASP A 22 -15.64 4.96 9.81
C ASP A 22 -14.54 5.53 8.91
N ILE A 23 -14.76 5.42 7.59
CA ILE A 23 -13.77 5.80 6.59
C ILE A 23 -13.60 7.32 6.54
N SER A 24 -12.34 7.74 6.49
CA SER A 24 -11.92 9.13 6.24
C SER A 24 -10.96 9.20 5.05
N ILE A 25 -11.27 10.08 4.10
CA ILE A 25 -10.35 10.40 3.00
C ILE A 25 -9.41 11.50 3.50
N LEU A 26 -8.14 11.16 3.68
CA LEU A 26 -7.13 12.06 4.23
C LEU A 26 -6.50 12.93 3.13
N ARG A 27 -6.34 12.37 1.93
CA ARG A 27 -5.78 13.07 0.77
C ARG A 27 -6.42 12.55 -0.51
N TYR A 28 -6.82 13.46 -1.38
CA TYR A 28 -7.33 13.16 -2.72
C TYR A 28 -6.82 14.24 -3.68
N ASP A 29 -5.97 13.87 -4.62
CA ASP A 29 -5.39 14.78 -5.61
C ASP A 29 -5.33 14.09 -6.97
N ILE A 30 -5.85 14.73 -8.01
CA ILE A 30 -5.78 14.22 -9.39
C ILE A 30 -5.24 15.34 -10.27
N GLY A 31 -4.00 15.17 -10.71
CA GLY A 31 -3.33 16.06 -11.65
C GLY A 31 -3.01 15.39 -12.98
N ASN A 32 -2.31 16.12 -13.84
CA ASN A 32 -1.93 15.64 -15.16
C ASN A 32 -0.78 14.61 -15.12
N SER A 33 0.11 14.71 -14.13
CA SER A 33 1.31 13.86 -14.01
C SER A 33 1.20 12.79 -12.92
N ARG A 34 0.25 12.94 -11.99
CA ARG A 34 0.04 12.00 -10.89
C ARG A 34 -1.40 12.06 -10.37
N ALA A 35 -1.82 10.98 -9.72
CA ALA A 35 -2.98 10.96 -8.86
C ALA A 35 -2.61 10.31 -7.52
N ILE A 36 -3.21 10.79 -6.44
CA ILE A 36 -2.91 10.39 -5.08
C ILE A 36 -4.20 10.19 -4.31
N ILE A 37 -4.26 9.09 -3.56
CA ILE A 37 -5.30 8.81 -2.58
C ILE A 37 -4.64 8.32 -1.29
N ASP A 38 -5.01 8.94 -0.18
CA ASP A 38 -4.83 8.37 1.15
C ASP A 38 -6.19 8.31 1.82
N LEU A 39 -6.54 7.14 2.34
CA LEU A 39 -7.71 6.96 3.18
C LEU A 39 -7.36 6.12 4.40
N GLU A 40 -8.19 6.24 5.41
CA GLU A 40 -8.17 5.35 6.55
C GLU A 40 -9.57 4.93 6.93
N GLY A 41 -9.65 3.87 7.71
CA GLY A 41 -10.88 3.37 8.31
C GLY A 41 -10.56 2.27 9.29
N TYR A 42 -11.58 1.54 9.71
CA TYR A 42 -11.43 0.45 10.65
C TYR A 42 -11.89 -0.86 10.05
N TRP A 43 -11.16 -1.92 10.36
CA TRP A 43 -11.60 -3.29 10.13
C TRP A 43 -11.50 -4.04 11.45
N LYS A 44 -12.66 -4.49 11.97
CA LYS A 44 -12.78 -4.98 13.35
C LYS A 44 -12.15 -3.97 14.33
N GLU A 45 -11.14 -4.39 15.10
CA GLU A 45 -10.41 -3.55 16.06
C GLU A 45 -9.16 -2.86 15.48
N TYR A 46 -8.85 -3.10 14.21
CA TYR A 46 -7.65 -2.59 13.56
C TYR A 46 -7.95 -1.31 12.79
N ARG A 47 -7.07 -0.33 12.92
CA ARG A 47 -7.05 0.86 12.06
C ARG A 47 -6.28 0.51 10.79
N ILE A 48 -6.91 0.76 9.65
CA ILE A 48 -6.38 0.45 8.33
C ILE A 48 -6.04 1.77 7.64
N ILE A 49 -4.85 1.86 7.06
CA ILE A 49 -4.43 2.99 6.22
C ILE A 49 -4.14 2.47 4.82
N VAL A 50 -4.72 3.10 3.81
CA VAL A 50 -4.55 2.76 2.40
C VAL A 50 -4.03 3.99 1.66
N SER A 51 -2.85 3.88 1.07
CA SER A 51 -2.25 4.93 0.25
C SER A 51 -1.87 4.40 -1.12
N GLU A 52 -2.26 5.10 -2.18
CA GLU A 52 -1.80 4.85 -3.54
C GLU A 52 -1.37 6.14 -4.24
N ILE A 53 -0.26 6.07 -4.98
CA ILE A 53 0.26 7.12 -5.84
C ILE A 53 0.43 6.57 -7.26
N HIS A 54 -0.41 7.06 -8.16
CA HIS A 54 -0.37 6.77 -9.58
C HIS A 54 0.47 7.83 -10.29
N ARG A 55 1.41 7.41 -11.13
CA ARG A 55 2.31 8.31 -11.87
C ARG A 55 2.30 7.93 -13.33
N VAL A 56 2.49 8.91 -14.21
CA VAL A 56 2.65 8.65 -15.64
C VAL A 56 3.93 7.83 -15.85
N ASP A 57 3.83 6.77 -16.66
CA ASP A 57 4.93 5.86 -17.07
C ASP A 57 5.72 5.21 -15.92
N ARG A 58 5.12 5.10 -14.72
CA ARG A 58 5.71 4.35 -13.60
C ARG A 58 4.67 3.45 -12.96
N ASN A 59 5.15 2.40 -12.31
CA ASN A 59 4.30 1.53 -11.50
C ASN A 59 3.62 2.34 -10.37
N VAL A 60 2.45 1.87 -9.95
CA VAL A 60 1.74 2.40 -8.79
C VAL A 60 2.62 2.22 -7.58
N ARG A 61 2.81 3.30 -6.80
CA ARG A 61 3.38 3.18 -5.47
C ARG A 61 2.24 3.04 -4.48
N TYR A 62 2.30 2.04 -3.62
CA TYR A 62 1.25 1.77 -2.63
C TYR A 62 1.85 1.56 -1.25
N ALA A 63 1.04 1.80 -0.23
CA ALA A 63 1.32 1.42 1.14
C ALA A 63 0.01 1.13 1.88
N TYR A 64 -0.13 -0.10 2.39
CA TYR A 64 -1.28 -0.56 3.16
C TYR A 64 -0.82 -0.96 4.55
N TYR A 65 -1.34 -0.31 5.59
CA TYR A 65 -0.94 -0.55 6.97
C TYR A 65 -2.09 -1.10 7.79
N VAL A 66 -1.75 -2.01 8.69
CA VAL A 66 -2.61 -2.50 9.76
C VAL A 66 -2.04 -2.03 11.08
N LEU A 67 -2.82 -1.26 11.81
CA LEU A 67 -2.45 -0.75 13.13
C LEU A 67 -3.39 -1.31 14.19
N ASN A 68 -2.84 -1.74 15.32
CA ASN A 68 -3.66 -2.14 16.46
C ASN A 68 -4.23 -0.91 17.20
N LYS A 69 -5.04 -1.14 18.23
CA LYS A 69 -5.64 -0.10 19.08
C LYS A 69 -4.65 0.87 19.76
N TYR A 70 -3.36 0.54 19.79
CA TYR A 70 -2.29 1.41 20.30
C TYR A 70 -1.53 2.14 19.19
N ASN A 71 -2.05 2.15 17.97
CA ASN A 71 -1.41 2.68 16.76
C ASN A 71 -0.03 2.05 16.47
N LYS A 72 0.20 0.80 16.88
CA LYS A 72 1.41 0.06 16.49
C LYS A 72 1.13 -0.73 15.22
N VAL A 73 2.06 -0.67 14.27
CA VAL A 73 2.01 -1.48 13.04
C VAL A 73 2.04 -2.96 13.43
N VAL A 74 1.04 -3.69 12.99
CA VAL A 74 0.94 -5.15 13.08
C VAL A 74 1.45 -5.78 11.79
N ASN A 75 1.12 -5.16 10.67
CA ASN A 75 1.56 -5.58 9.35
C ASN A 75 1.52 -4.39 8.39
N ALA A 76 2.35 -4.42 7.35
CA ALA A 76 2.28 -3.46 6.26
C ALA A 76 2.69 -4.09 4.94
N PHE A 77 2.06 -3.66 3.85
CA PHE A 77 2.47 -4.00 2.48
C PHE A 77 2.77 -2.71 1.74
N ASP A 78 3.98 -2.58 1.20
CA ASP A 78 4.35 -1.43 0.39
C ASP A 78 5.36 -1.80 -0.71
N ASN A 79 5.64 -0.86 -1.59
CA ASN A 79 6.67 -1.02 -2.61
C ASN A 79 7.61 0.20 -2.69
N SER A 80 7.72 0.95 -1.61
CA SER A 80 8.70 2.04 -1.51
C SER A 80 10.13 1.47 -1.60
N PRO A 81 11.10 2.25 -2.06
CA PRO A 81 12.50 1.82 -1.99
C PRO A 81 12.93 1.57 -0.54
N ASP A 82 13.15 0.31 -0.21
CA ASP A 82 13.63 -0.16 1.09
C ASP A 82 14.97 -0.87 0.92
N ILE A 83 15.99 -0.45 1.66
CA ILE A 83 17.37 -0.96 1.52
C ILE A 83 17.45 -2.46 1.80
N MET A 84 16.68 -2.96 2.76
CA MET A 84 16.68 -4.37 3.13
C MET A 84 15.98 -5.21 2.07
N ALA A 85 14.82 -4.76 1.56
CA ALA A 85 14.15 -5.42 0.42
C ALA A 85 15.04 -5.41 -0.84
N ILE A 86 15.73 -4.30 -1.11
CA ILE A 86 16.66 -4.14 -2.23
C ILE A 86 17.86 -5.08 -2.11
N LYS A 87 18.45 -5.19 -0.90
CA LYS A 87 19.52 -6.16 -0.63
C LYS A 87 19.06 -7.59 -0.80
N GLN A 88 17.88 -7.95 -0.28
CA GLN A 88 17.31 -9.29 -0.41
C GLN A 88 17.09 -9.67 -1.89
N LYS A 89 16.56 -8.75 -2.71
CA LYS A 89 16.28 -9.02 -4.13
C LYS A 89 17.51 -9.03 -5.03
N HIS A 90 18.43 -8.08 -4.84
CA HIS A 90 19.53 -7.83 -5.77
C HIS A 90 20.90 -8.35 -5.30
N GLY A 91 21.00 -8.84 -4.07
CA GLY A 91 22.24 -9.39 -3.51
C GLY A 91 23.38 -8.38 -3.56
N LEU A 92 24.56 -8.79 -4.04
CA LEU A 92 25.75 -7.94 -4.10
C LEU A 92 25.59 -6.69 -4.99
N ASN A 93 24.66 -6.74 -5.96
CA ASN A 93 24.43 -5.65 -6.92
C ASN A 93 23.46 -4.59 -6.40
N TRP A 94 23.00 -4.67 -5.14
CA TRP A 94 21.94 -3.83 -4.60
C TRP A 94 22.20 -2.31 -4.74
N LYS A 95 23.46 -1.87 -4.72
CA LYS A 95 23.82 -0.44 -4.78
C LYS A 95 23.40 0.24 -6.09
N SER A 96 23.43 -0.47 -7.23
CA SER A 96 22.97 0.08 -8.50
C SER A 96 21.44 0.11 -8.62
N CYS A 97 20.74 -0.48 -7.65
CA CYS A 97 19.29 -0.64 -7.60
C CYS A 97 18.65 0.10 -6.42
N ILE A 98 19.30 1.12 -5.85
CA ILE A 98 18.88 1.78 -4.60
C ILE A 98 17.52 2.48 -4.68
N HIS A 99 17.01 2.73 -5.88
CA HIS A 99 15.70 3.34 -6.13
C HIS A 99 14.65 2.34 -6.62
N SER A 100 14.95 1.04 -6.59
CA SER A 100 14.01 0.00 -7.00
C SER A 100 12.80 -0.04 -6.06
N GLU A 101 11.61 0.12 -6.63
CA GLU A 101 10.33 -0.06 -5.95
C GLU A 101 10.02 -1.58 -5.93
N ILE A 102 10.34 -2.23 -4.81
CA ILE A 102 10.20 -3.69 -4.65
C ILE A 102 9.00 -3.96 -3.76
N PRO A 103 7.98 -4.69 -4.23
CA PRO A 103 6.89 -5.15 -3.38
C PRO A 103 7.39 -5.97 -2.18
N HIS A 104 7.03 -5.56 -0.98
CA HIS A 104 7.43 -6.25 0.25
C HIS A 104 6.38 -6.07 1.36
N GLN A 105 6.47 -6.93 2.36
CA GLN A 105 5.68 -6.93 3.57
C GLN A 105 6.57 -6.68 4.78
N HIS A 106 6.13 -5.84 5.71
CA HIS A 106 6.70 -5.70 7.06
C HIS A 106 5.80 -6.40 8.08
N ASP A 107 6.37 -7.19 8.97
CA ASP A 107 5.66 -7.72 10.14
C ASP A 107 5.72 -6.76 11.35
N SER A 108 5.14 -7.17 12.47
CA SER A 108 5.13 -6.37 13.71
C SER A 108 6.50 -6.16 14.36
N GLU A 109 7.50 -6.95 13.97
CA GLU A 109 8.89 -6.81 14.43
C GLU A 109 9.73 -6.01 13.43
N GLY A 110 9.17 -5.65 12.28
CA GLY A 110 9.86 -4.97 11.19
C GLY A 110 10.67 -5.91 10.29
N ASN A 111 10.44 -7.22 10.36
CA ASN A 111 11.05 -8.15 9.41
C ASN A 111 10.40 -8.01 8.04
N ILE A 112 11.22 -8.17 7.00
CA ILE A 112 10.81 -7.96 5.60
C ILE A 112 10.69 -9.28 4.87
N THR A 113 9.54 -9.48 4.23
CA THR A 113 9.27 -10.56 3.27
C THR A 113 9.01 -9.97 1.89
N LEU A 114 9.74 -10.45 0.87
CA LEU A 114 9.51 -10.00 -0.50
C LEU A 114 8.21 -10.57 -1.06
N MET A 115 7.43 -9.71 -1.72
CA MET A 115 6.22 -10.14 -2.42
C MET A 115 6.57 -10.49 -3.87
N PRO A 116 6.02 -11.59 -4.42
CA PRO A 116 6.31 -12.02 -5.80
C PRO A 116 5.70 -11.06 -6.84
N MET A 117 4.68 -10.28 -6.44
CA MET A 117 3.98 -9.32 -7.29
C MET A 117 3.52 -8.12 -6.46
N SER A 118 3.12 -7.04 -7.16
CA SER A 118 2.52 -5.87 -6.51
C SER A 118 1.20 -6.25 -5.85
N VAL A 119 0.96 -5.67 -4.67
CA VAL A 119 -0.24 -5.90 -3.87
C VAL A 119 -1.27 -4.83 -4.20
N ASN A 120 -2.50 -5.24 -4.48
CA ASN A 120 -3.65 -4.35 -4.62
C ASN A 120 -4.55 -4.43 -3.36
N LEU A 121 -5.53 -3.53 -3.26
CA LEU A 121 -6.44 -3.49 -2.12
C LEU A 121 -7.21 -4.82 -1.94
N GLU A 122 -7.62 -5.48 -3.01
CA GLU A 122 -8.33 -6.76 -2.96
C GLU A 122 -7.50 -7.88 -2.31
N PHE A 123 -6.22 -8.02 -2.70
CA PHE A 123 -5.31 -8.94 -2.06
C PHE A 123 -5.16 -8.62 -0.58
N PHE A 124 -4.99 -7.34 -0.24
CA PHE A 124 -4.80 -6.90 1.13
C PHE A 124 -6.03 -7.20 2.00
N ILE A 125 -7.24 -6.94 1.49
CA ILE A 125 -8.50 -7.29 2.15
C ILE A 125 -8.58 -8.80 2.42
N ARG A 126 -8.31 -9.63 1.42
CA ARG A 126 -8.31 -11.09 1.61
C ARG A 126 -7.28 -11.53 2.65
N TRP A 127 -6.10 -10.91 2.65
CA TRP A 127 -5.07 -11.19 3.64
C TRP A 127 -5.56 -10.88 5.06
N LEU A 128 -6.27 -9.76 5.27
CA LEU A 128 -6.87 -9.42 6.56
C LEU A 128 -7.83 -10.51 7.02
N ASP A 129 -8.74 -10.95 6.16
CA ASP A 129 -9.73 -12.00 6.49
C ASP A 129 -9.08 -13.35 6.84
N GLU A 130 -7.94 -13.68 6.21
CA GLU A 130 -7.25 -14.95 6.42
C GLU A 130 -6.33 -14.96 7.66
N HIS A 131 -5.84 -13.80 8.09
CA HIS A 131 -4.76 -13.71 9.09
C HIS A 131 -5.11 -12.94 10.37
N LEU A 132 -6.24 -12.22 10.42
CA LEU A 132 -6.68 -11.39 11.56
C LEU A 132 -8.18 -11.57 11.89
#